data_AF-A0A1L7VWN5-F1
#
_entry.id   AF-A0A1L7VWN5-F1
#
_cell.length_a   1.000
_cell.length_b   1.000
_cell.length_c   1.000
_cell.angle_alpha   90.00
_cell.angle_beta   90.00
_cell.angle_gamma   90.00
#
_symmetry.space_group_name_H-M   'P 1'
#
loop_
_entity.id
_entity.type
_entity.pdbx_description
1 polymer ?
#
loop_
_entity_poly.entity_id
_entity_poly.type
_entity_poly.pdbx_seq_one_letter_code
_entity_poly.pdbx_strand_id
1 'polypeptide(L)'
;MARTVAPLNKDSSILIIGAGTFGISTAYHLAKRGYTNITCIDRHPWPSLDSAGHDLNKVMRTEYDEPLYTRLALEALDAWRDPEWHDVFFETGRITTTMGDKKAESFLEKSYENLKRAGKSNNLELISGRDEIVKRVPQLKNAVGIEHWKGLYNSLGGWVHARKALEKWAFESENMGVTFASGLGGTMTGLELDASGSMTGIRVASGEVLHADHYILSTGAASPQLLPELSQQLWSKCWTLGHIQLTDEEASEWKGVPVIDNYELGFMFEPDPDTKLIKICDNNPGYQYQRGTFVDEDGNTTNYSIPRYSSDHPQDGIPHEAEVAIRNFINTVMPQFSDRPLLDARVCWCTDSPDAHWLIDRHPIHKDLLLATGDSGHAFKMFPIIGKYIADALEGRETGLRKEWVYGGRVAKPTSHRPDTEIKDLRDVMGIKAETKL
;
A
#
# COMPACT_ATOMS: atom_id res chain seq x y z
N MET A 1 -31.11 7.16 -19.59
CA MET A 1 -30.47 6.06 -20.34
C MET A 1 -28.99 6.16 -20.06
N ALA A 2 -28.34 5.09 -19.62
CA ALA A 2 -26.90 5.13 -19.33
C ALA A 2 -26.14 5.52 -20.61
N ARG A 3 -25.24 6.49 -20.50
CA ARG A 3 -24.32 6.86 -21.60
C ARG A 3 -23.58 5.61 -22.06
N THR A 4 -23.51 5.39 -23.38
CA THR A 4 -22.75 4.29 -23.94
C THR A 4 -21.27 4.60 -23.78
N VAL A 5 -20.51 3.69 -23.16
CA VAL A 5 -19.05 3.83 -22.98
C VAL A 5 -18.42 4.03 -24.34
N ALA A 6 -17.60 5.08 -24.48
CA ALA A 6 -16.89 5.35 -25.72
C ALA A 6 -16.03 4.12 -26.12
N PRO A 7 -15.91 3.78 -27.41
CA PRO A 7 -14.95 2.77 -27.84
C PRO A 7 -13.53 3.16 -27.40
N LEU A 8 -12.80 2.20 -26.84
CA LEU A 8 -11.42 2.40 -26.40
C LEU A 8 -10.46 2.24 -27.59
N ASN A 9 -9.77 3.32 -27.92
CA ASN A 9 -8.79 3.44 -29.00
C ASN A 9 -7.47 3.99 -28.43
N LYS A 10 -6.38 3.94 -29.21
CA LYS A 10 -5.05 4.38 -28.73
C LYS A 10 -4.93 5.89 -28.54
N ASP A 11 -5.77 6.65 -29.21
CA ASP A 11 -5.91 8.10 -29.11
C ASP A 11 -7.00 8.54 -28.12
N SER A 12 -7.76 7.61 -27.53
CA SER A 12 -8.76 7.91 -26.50
C SER A 12 -8.12 8.69 -25.34
N SER A 13 -8.81 9.74 -24.91
CA SER A 13 -8.43 10.50 -23.72
C SER A 13 -8.70 9.68 -22.45
N ILE A 14 -7.66 9.46 -21.65
CA ILE A 14 -7.73 8.69 -20.39
C ILE A 14 -7.31 9.60 -19.24
N LEU A 15 -8.22 9.82 -18.30
CA LEU A 15 -7.95 10.56 -17.07
C LEU A 15 -7.75 9.59 -15.90
N ILE A 16 -6.54 9.57 -15.35
CA ILE A 16 -6.18 8.78 -14.15
C ILE A 16 -6.21 9.72 -12.94
N ILE A 17 -7.04 9.42 -11.96
CA ILE A 17 -7.17 10.19 -10.72
C ILE A 17 -6.32 9.51 -9.63
N GLY A 18 -5.32 10.23 -9.13
CA GLY A 18 -4.32 9.77 -8.17
C GLY A 18 -3.00 9.41 -8.85
N ALA A 19 -1.92 10.11 -8.50
CA ALA A 19 -0.55 9.88 -8.94
C ALA A 19 0.29 9.17 -7.86
N GLY A 20 -0.31 8.14 -7.26
CA GLY A 20 0.35 7.22 -6.33
C GLY A 20 0.70 5.89 -7.00
N THR A 21 0.85 4.84 -6.18
CA THR A 21 1.23 3.48 -6.62
C THR A 21 0.42 2.95 -7.81
N PHE A 22 -0.91 2.91 -7.72
CA PHE A 22 -1.74 2.33 -8.78
C PHE A 22 -1.80 3.24 -10.00
N GLY A 23 -1.91 4.55 -9.79
CA GLY A 23 -2.01 5.53 -10.87
C GLY A 23 -0.75 5.61 -11.72
N ILE A 24 0.44 5.76 -11.09
CA ILE A 24 1.72 5.80 -11.81
C ILE A 24 1.96 4.48 -12.57
N SER A 25 1.73 3.34 -11.92
CA SER A 25 1.86 2.04 -12.59
C SER A 25 0.91 1.93 -13.79
N THR A 26 -0.34 2.38 -13.64
CA THR A 26 -1.34 2.36 -14.72
C THR A 26 -0.93 3.27 -15.88
N ALA A 27 -0.49 4.48 -15.59
CA ALA A 27 0.00 5.43 -16.59
C ALA A 27 1.16 4.84 -17.39
N TYR A 28 2.14 4.26 -16.70
CA TYR A 28 3.29 3.61 -17.31
C TYR A 28 2.88 2.48 -18.26
N HIS A 29 2.01 1.58 -17.80
CA HIS A 29 1.58 0.43 -18.59
C HIS A 29 0.68 0.81 -19.76
N LEU A 30 -0.19 1.82 -19.61
CA LEU A 30 -0.98 2.34 -20.74
C LEU A 30 -0.08 3.01 -21.78
N ALA A 31 0.87 3.84 -21.36
CA ALA A 31 1.82 4.46 -22.26
C ALA A 31 2.67 3.42 -23.01
N LYS A 32 3.20 2.39 -22.32
CA LYS A 32 3.89 1.25 -22.96
C LYS A 32 3.01 0.47 -23.95
N ARG A 33 1.69 0.45 -23.74
CA ARG A 33 0.71 -0.16 -24.68
C ARG A 33 0.35 0.77 -25.85
N GLY A 34 0.97 1.93 -25.95
CA GLY A 34 0.80 2.88 -27.06
C GLY A 34 -0.42 3.78 -26.94
N TYR A 35 -1.02 3.93 -25.76
CA TYR A 35 -2.02 4.99 -25.55
C TYR A 35 -1.31 6.34 -25.48
N THR A 36 -1.78 7.32 -26.25
CA THR A 36 -1.06 8.59 -26.48
C THR A 36 -1.69 9.80 -25.81
N ASN A 37 -2.85 9.65 -25.17
CA ASN A 37 -3.61 10.75 -24.59
C ASN A 37 -3.98 10.44 -23.13
N ILE A 38 -2.98 10.39 -22.26
CA ILE A 38 -3.12 10.05 -20.85
C ILE A 38 -2.82 11.29 -20.01
N THR A 39 -3.76 11.66 -19.15
CA THR A 39 -3.54 12.67 -18.10
C THR A 39 -3.69 12.02 -16.73
N CYS A 40 -2.73 12.21 -15.85
CA CYS A 40 -2.78 11.78 -14.45
C CYS A 40 -2.85 13.01 -13.54
N ILE A 41 -3.88 13.06 -12.67
CA ILE A 41 -4.10 14.17 -11.75
C ILE A 41 -3.92 13.74 -10.30
N ASP A 42 -3.39 14.63 -9.46
CA ASP A 42 -3.29 14.40 -8.01
C ASP A 42 -3.31 15.73 -7.26
N ARG A 43 -3.55 15.71 -5.94
CA ARG A 43 -3.44 16.93 -5.13
C ARG A 43 -2.00 17.38 -4.94
N HIS A 44 -1.03 16.46 -5.00
CA HIS A 44 0.41 16.73 -4.93
C HIS A 44 1.13 16.39 -6.23
N PRO A 45 2.28 17.02 -6.55
CA PRO A 45 3.14 16.56 -7.63
C PRO A 45 3.50 15.08 -7.45
N TRP A 46 3.75 14.36 -8.55
CA TRP A 46 4.21 12.98 -8.45
C TRP A 46 5.67 12.92 -7.95
N PRO A 47 6.02 11.87 -7.17
CA PRO A 47 5.09 10.97 -6.49
C PRO A 47 4.35 11.67 -5.36
N SER A 48 3.01 11.51 -5.31
CA SER A 48 2.16 12.22 -4.34
C SER A 48 2.63 12.01 -2.90
N LEU A 49 2.72 13.09 -2.12
CA LEU A 49 3.10 13.06 -0.70
C LEU A 49 2.15 12.20 0.15
N ASP A 50 0.89 12.07 -0.29
CA ASP A 50 -0.17 11.31 0.38
C ASP A 50 -0.23 9.86 -0.07
N SER A 51 0.60 9.47 -1.05
CA SER A 51 0.67 8.09 -1.49
C SER A 51 1.24 7.22 -0.38
N ALA A 52 0.60 6.07 -0.12
CA ALA A 52 1.18 5.04 0.74
C ALA A 52 2.57 4.56 0.26
N GLY A 53 2.87 4.73 -1.03
CA GLY A 53 4.17 4.45 -1.63
C GLY A 53 5.22 5.56 -1.49
N HIS A 54 4.84 6.75 -1.00
CA HIS A 54 5.78 7.83 -0.68
C HIS A 54 6.49 7.52 0.65
N ASP A 55 7.44 6.59 0.55
CA ASP A 55 8.11 5.97 1.68
C ASP A 55 9.57 5.65 1.28
N LEU A 56 10.46 5.57 2.27
CA LEU A 56 11.84 5.15 2.03
C LEU A 56 11.86 3.73 1.47
N ASN A 57 11.13 2.81 2.11
CA ASN A 57 11.18 1.40 1.76
C ASN A 57 9.82 0.69 1.95
N LYS A 58 9.57 -0.40 1.22
CA LYS A 58 8.43 -1.30 1.43
C LYS A 58 8.89 -2.74 1.30
N VAL A 59 8.25 -3.64 2.05
CA VAL A 59 8.57 -5.07 2.01
C VAL A 59 8.18 -5.66 0.66
N MET A 60 9.14 -6.31 0.00
CA MET A 60 8.88 -7.27 -1.05
C MET A 60 8.90 -8.68 -0.45
N ARG A 61 7.75 -9.36 -0.45
CA ARG A 61 7.56 -10.70 0.11
C ARG A 61 6.74 -11.57 -0.82
N THR A 62 6.95 -12.88 -0.78
CA THR A 62 6.22 -13.87 -1.58
C THR A 62 5.30 -14.76 -0.73
N GLU A 63 5.43 -14.69 0.59
CA GLU A 63 4.66 -15.45 1.57
C GLU A 63 3.21 -14.97 1.59
N TYR A 64 2.26 -15.84 1.23
CA TYR A 64 0.82 -15.61 1.37
C TYR A 64 0.11 -16.94 1.70
N ASP A 65 -0.87 -16.90 2.59
CA ASP A 65 -1.76 -18.03 2.88
C ASP A 65 -2.76 -18.28 1.73
N GLU A 66 -2.97 -17.29 0.87
CA GLU A 66 -3.76 -17.39 -0.35
C GLU A 66 -2.91 -17.66 -1.61
N PRO A 67 -3.22 -18.73 -2.38
CA PRO A 67 -2.46 -19.08 -3.59
C PRO A 67 -2.46 -18.01 -4.69
N LEU A 68 -3.54 -17.23 -4.83
CA LEU A 68 -3.60 -16.14 -5.81
C LEU A 68 -2.49 -15.12 -5.57
N TYR A 69 -2.36 -14.64 -4.34
CA TYR A 69 -1.35 -13.65 -3.98
C TYR A 69 0.06 -14.21 -3.94
N THR A 70 0.22 -15.51 -3.64
CA THR A 70 1.52 -16.17 -3.81
C THR A 70 1.98 -16.08 -5.27
N ARG A 71 1.10 -16.37 -6.24
CA ARG A 71 1.43 -16.28 -7.67
C ARG A 71 1.72 -14.85 -8.11
N LEU A 72 0.89 -13.88 -7.70
CA LEU A 72 1.09 -12.47 -8.04
C LEU A 72 2.38 -11.92 -7.44
N ALA A 73 2.72 -12.31 -6.21
CA ALA A 73 3.95 -11.89 -5.57
C ALA A 73 5.19 -12.48 -6.26
N LEU A 74 5.11 -13.72 -6.77
CA LEU A 74 6.17 -14.30 -7.58
C LEU A 74 6.30 -13.61 -8.95
N GLU A 75 5.20 -13.26 -9.61
CA GLU A 75 5.23 -12.44 -10.84
C GLU A 75 5.85 -11.06 -10.56
N ALA A 76 5.50 -10.44 -9.44
CA ALA A 76 6.07 -9.17 -9.03
C ALA A 76 7.56 -9.28 -8.71
N LEU A 77 7.99 -10.36 -8.03
CA LEU A 77 9.41 -10.62 -7.77
C LEU A 77 10.21 -10.69 -9.06
N ASP A 78 9.70 -11.44 -10.05
CA ASP A 78 10.38 -11.59 -11.33
C ASP A 78 10.45 -10.24 -12.08
N ALA A 79 9.41 -9.40 -11.96
CA ALA A 79 9.43 -8.04 -12.49
C ALA A 79 10.40 -7.10 -11.75
N TRP A 80 10.50 -7.19 -10.42
CA TRP A 80 11.47 -6.42 -9.62
C TRP A 80 12.92 -6.81 -9.88
N ARG A 81 13.17 -8.02 -10.40
CA ARG A 81 14.51 -8.46 -10.81
C ARG A 81 14.93 -7.95 -12.19
N ASP A 82 14.06 -7.23 -12.90
CA ASP A 82 14.48 -6.55 -14.12
C ASP A 82 15.65 -5.60 -13.81
N PRO A 83 16.70 -5.56 -14.65
CA PRO A 83 17.86 -4.68 -14.46
C PRO A 83 17.52 -3.19 -14.26
N GLU A 84 16.36 -2.73 -14.73
CA GLU A 84 15.90 -1.36 -14.46
C GLU A 84 15.79 -1.06 -12.94
N TRP A 85 15.60 -2.07 -12.09
CA TRP A 85 15.40 -1.88 -10.65
C TRP A 85 16.63 -2.13 -9.79
N HIS A 86 17.83 -2.30 -10.36
CA HIS A 86 19.02 -2.70 -9.63
C HIS A 86 19.43 -1.79 -8.45
N ASP A 87 19.03 -0.52 -8.47
CA ASP A 87 19.27 0.49 -7.43
C ASP A 87 18.02 0.78 -6.57
N VAL A 88 16.94 0.03 -6.80
CA VAL A 88 15.63 0.22 -6.19
C VAL A 88 15.17 -1.03 -5.45
N PHE A 89 15.38 -2.24 -5.98
CA PHE A 89 15.04 -3.51 -5.34
C PHE A 89 16.26 -4.18 -4.72
N PHE A 90 16.14 -4.51 -3.43
CA PHE A 90 17.18 -5.14 -2.63
C PHE A 90 16.66 -6.49 -2.14
N GLU A 91 17.09 -7.56 -2.80
CA GLU A 91 16.72 -8.95 -2.48
C GLU A 91 17.53 -9.49 -1.29
N THR A 92 17.41 -8.86 -0.12
CA THR A 92 18.15 -9.22 1.11
C THR A 92 17.58 -10.43 1.85
N GLY A 93 16.46 -10.97 1.38
CA GLY A 93 15.66 -11.95 2.10
C GLY A 93 14.77 -11.31 3.16
N ARG A 94 13.97 -12.17 3.81
CA ARG A 94 13.08 -11.79 4.90
C ARG A 94 13.09 -12.88 5.95
N ILE A 95 13.15 -12.50 7.21
CA ILE A 95 12.92 -13.40 8.35
C ILE A 95 11.62 -12.98 9.03
N THR A 96 10.66 -13.88 9.10
CA THR A 96 9.38 -13.67 9.79
C THR A 96 9.29 -14.59 10.97
N THR A 97 9.10 -14.02 12.15
CA THR A 97 9.07 -14.74 13.42
C THR A 97 7.79 -14.47 14.18
N THR A 98 7.51 -15.35 15.13
CA THR A 98 6.44 -15.22 16.12
C THR A 98 6.93 -15.79 17.45
N MET A 99 6.37 -15.30 18.55
CA MET A 99 6.55 -15.82 19.91
C MET A 99 5.50 -16.89 20.28
N GLY A 100 4.71 -17.36 19.31
CA GLY A 100 3.73 -18.43 19.49
C GLY A 100 2.28 -18.04 19.20
N ASP A 101 2.04 -16.87 18.59
CA ASP A 101 0.72 -16.52 18.07
C ASP A 101 0.23 -17.57 17.06
N LYS A 102 -0.98 -18.10 17.31
CA LYS A 102 -1.53 -19.21 16.53
C LYS A 102 -1.95 -18.80 15.11
N LYS A 103 -2.31 -17.54 14.90
CA LYS A 103 -2.64 -17.03 13.56
C LYS A 103 -1.37 -16.85 12.73
N ALA A 104 -0.32 -16.31 13.35
CA ALA A 104 1.01 -16.20 12.75
C ALA A 104 1.55 -17.57 12.32
N GLU A 105 1.51 -18.56 13.22
CA GLU A 105 1.91 -19.93 12.93
C GLU A 105 1.13 -20.50 11.72
N SER A 106 -0.20 -20.38 11.74
CA SER A 106 -1.05 -20.88 10.64
C SER A 106 -0.79 -20.16 9.32
N PHE A 107 -0.54 -18.85 9.37
CA PHE A 107 -0.20 -18.06 8.20
C PHE A 107 1.13 -18.51 7.58
N LEU A 108 2.17 -18.68 8.40
CA LEU A 108 3.50 -19.09 7.95
C LEU A 108 3.48 -20.51 7.39
N GLU A 109 2.77 -21.44 8.03
CA GLU A 109 2.60 -22.81 7.53
C GLU A 109 1.93 -22.84 6.15
N LYS A 110 0.79 -22.14 5.99
CA LYS A 110 0.08 -22.07 4.70
C LYS A 110 0.93 -21.40 3.62
N SER A 111 1.66 -20.33 3.98
CA SER A 111 2.57 -19.63 3.08
C SER A 111 3.71 -20.53 2.60
N TYR A 112 4.32 -21.27 3.53
CA TYR A 112 5.35 -22.25 3.21
C TYR A 112 4.83 -23.31 2.24
N GLU A 113 3.65 -23.89 2.51
CA GLU A 113 3.07 -24.91 1.62
C GLU A 113 2.70 -24.35 0.24
N ASN A 114 2.19 -23.12 0.15
CA ASN A 114 1.91 -22.47 -1.13
C ASN A 114 3.17 -22.25 -1.96
N LEU A 115 4.25 -21.76 -1.34
CA LEU A 115 5.53 -21.54 -2.03
C LEU A 115 6.24 -22.85 -2.40
N LYS A 116 6.13 -23.88 -1.55
CA LYS A 116 6.60 -25.23 -1.87
C LYS A 116 5.88 -25.80 -3.09
N ARG A 117 4.55 -25.67 -3.18
CA ARG A 117 3.78 -26.04 -4.38
C ARG A 117 4.19 -25.25 -5.62
N ALA A 118 4.63 -24.01 -5.45
CA ALA A 118 5.18 -23.17 -6.52
C ALA A 118 6.65 -23.48 -6.87
N GLY A 119 7.24 -24.55 -6.30
CA GLY A 119 8.62 -24.96 -6.58
C GLY A 119 9.70 -24.09 -5.94
N LYS A 120 9.37 -23.33 -4.90
CA LYS A 120 10.27 -22.39 -4.22
C LYS A 120 10.80 -22.90 -2.87
N SER A 121 10.68 -24.19 -2.59
CA SER A 121 11.11 -24.77 -1.31
C SER A 121 12.60 -24.56 -0.99
N ASN A 122 13.47 -24.51 -2.00
CA ASN A 122 14.91 -24.32 -1.80
C ASN A 122 15.27 -22.91 -1.30
N ASN A 123 14.32 -21.99 -1.32
CA ASN A 123 14.50 -20.62 -0.82
C ASN A 123 14.02 -20.43 0.62
N LEU A 124 13.44 -21.47 1.23
CA LEU A 124 12.71 -21.41 2.48
C LEU A 124 13.41 -22.24 3.55
N GLU A 125 13.52 -21.67 4.75
CA GLU A 125 14.08 -22.34 5.91
C GLU A 125 13.19 -22.10 7.12
N LEU A 126 12.67 -23.18 7.70
CA LEU A 126 11.97 -23.11 8.98
C LEU A 126 12.95 -22.70 10.07
N ILE A 127 12.49 -21.82 10.95
CA ILE A 127 13.24 -21.28 12.07
C ILE A 127 12.58 -21.75 13.35
N SER A 128 13.32 -22.44 14.20
CA SER A 128 12.84 -23.08 15.42
C SER A 128 13.40 -22.45 16.69
N GLY A 129 14.33 -21.48 16.57
CA GLY A 129 14.91 -20.81 17.72
C GLY A 129 16.13 -19.95 17.39
N ARG A 130 16.73 -19.42 18.46
CA ARG A 130 17.85 -18.48 18.46
C ARG A 130 19.01 -18.85 17.53
N ASP A 131 19.49 -20.09 17.56
CA ASP A 131 20.71 -20.47 16.82
C ASP A 131 20.52 -20.32 15.29
N GLU A 132 19.35 -20.68 14.77
CA GLU A 132 19.01 -20.55 13.36
C GLU A 132 18.79 -19.07 12.98
N ILE A 133 18.19 -18.28 13.87
CA ILE A 133 18.03 -16.83 13.69
C ILE A 133 19.40 -16.15 13.61
N VAL A 134 20.28 -16.38 14.59
CA VAL A 134 21.60 -15.74 14.68
C VAL A 134 22.52 -16.20 13.55
N LYS A 135 22.38 -17.43 13.07
CA LYS A 135 23.08 -17.91 11.88
C LYS A 135 22.73 -17.08 10.63
N ARG A 136 21.48 -16.64 10.50
CA ARG A 136 20.98 -15.85 9.36
C ARG A 136 21.18 -14.35 9.55
N VAL A 137 21.00 -13.87 10.78
CA VAL A 137 21.07 -12.46 11.15
C VAL A 137 21.92 -12.31 12.41
N PRO A 138 23.26 -12.33 12.28
CA PRO A 138 24.18 -12.24 13.43
C PRO A 138 23.97 -11.00 14.30
N GLN A 139 23.42 -9.92 13.73
CA GLN A 139 23.08 -8.66 14.41
C GLN A 139 22.04 -8.89 15.53
N LEU A 140 21.20 -9.92 15.42
CA LEU A 140 20.19 -10.27 16.42
C LEU A 140 20.73 -11.09 17.60
N LYS A 141 22.05 -11.32 17.68
CA LYS A 141 22.65 -12.09 18.81
C LYS A 141 22.26 -11.53 20.19
N ASN A 142 21.99 -10.24 20.30
CA ASN A 142 21.62 -9.61 21.57
C ASN A 142 20.12 -9.30 21.67
N ALA A 143 19.29 -9.76 20.72
CA ALA A 143 17.86 -9.57 20.81
C ALA A 143 17.28 -10.28 22.05
N VAL A 144 16.37 -9.59 22.74
CA VAL A 144 15.79 -10.03 24.02
C VAL A 144 14.70 -11.07 23.75
N GLY A 145 14.74 -12.21 24.45
CA GLY A 145 13.71 -13.25 24.34
C GLY A 145 13.73 -14.04 23.02
N ILE A 146 14.78 -13.90 22.21
CA ILE A 146 14.92 -14.54 20.90
C ILE A 146 14.88 -16.09 20.95
N GLU A 147 15.16 -16.69 22.11
CA GLU A 147 14.99 -18.12 22.37
C GLU A 147 13.54 -18.60 22.24
N HIS A 148 12.57 -17.70 22.34
CA HIS A 148 11.15 -17.99 22.17
C HIS A 148 10.65 -17.74 20.74
N TRP A 149 11.51 -17.23 19.85
CA TRP A 149 11.13 -16.87 18.49
C TRP A 149 11.26 -18.07 17.56
N LYS A 150 10.28 -18.23 16.68
CA LYS A 150 10.25 -19.23 15.62
C LYS A 150 9.53 -18.70 14.40
N GLY A 151 9.72 -19.30 13.23
CA GLY A 151 9.03 -18.89 12.02
C GLY A 151 9.71 -19.37 10.74
N LEU A 152 9.95 -18.45 9.81
CA LEU A 152 10.39 -18.75 8.46
C LEU A 152 11.40 -17.71 7.98
N TYR A 153 12.52 -18.17 7.44
CA TYR A 153 13.39 -17.37 6.58
C TYR A 153 13.07 -17.65 5.11
N ASN A 154 12.92 -16.59 4.33
CA ASN A 154 12.68 -16.64 2.90
C ASN A 154 13.71 -15.78 2.15
N SER A 155 14.57 -16.43 1.37
CA SER A 155 15.59 -15.75 0.55
C SER A 155 15.05 -15.00 -0.67
N LEU A 156 13.79 -15.22 -1.07
CA LEU A 156 13.13 -14.48 -2.15
C LEU A 156 12.59 -13.11 -1.73
N GLY A 157 12.59 -12.85 -0.42
CA GLY A 157 12.11 -11.59 0.13
C GLY A 157 13.15 -10.48 0.03
N GLY A 158 12.79 -9.32 0.52
CA GLY A 158 13.66 -8.17 0.61
C GLY A 158 12.84 -6.90 0.73
N TRP A 159 13.38 -5.81 0.19
CA TRP A 159 12.70 -4.53 0.20
C TRP A 159 12.93 -3.73 -1.07
N VAL A 160 12.04 -2.78 -1.29
CA VAL A 160 12.07 -1.89 -2.44
C VAL A 160 12.14 -0.46 -1.93
N HIS A 161 13.03 0.36 -2.49
CA HIS A 161 13.05 1.80 -2.25
C HIS A 161 11.81 2.43 -2.91
N ALA A 162 10.77 2.63 -2.11
CA ALA A 162 9.43 2.83 -2.64
C ALA A 162 9.26 4.14 -3.40
N ARG A 163 9.75 5.25 -2.83
CA ARG A 163 9.72 6.58 -3.47
C ARG A 163 10.47 6.60 -4.81
N LYS A 164 11.72 6.09 -4.86
CA LYS A 164 12.51 5.99 -6.09
C LYS A 164 11.81 5.17 -7.18
N ALA A 165 11.11 4.09 -6.81
CA ALA A 165 10.34 3.32 -7.78
C ALA A 165 9.22 4.15 -8.43
N LEU A 166 8.48 4.91 -7.63
CA LEU A 166 7.43 5.80 -8.11
C LEU A 166 8.01 6.92 -9.00
N GLU A 167 9.09 7.57 -8.55
CA GLU A 167 9.80 8.64 -9.29
C GLU A 167 10.25 8.14 -10.67
N LYS A 168 10.89 6.96 -10.71
CA LYS A 168 11.39 6.37 -11.95
C LYS A 168 10.29 6.19 -13.00
N TRP A 169 9.20 5.53 -12.62
CA TRP A 169 8.13 5.23 -13.57
C TRP A 169 7.23 6.41 -13.91
N ALA A 170 7.08 7.38 -13.01
CA ALA A 170 6.41 8.62 -13.35
C ALA A 170 7.25 9.43 -14.36
N PHE A 171 8.56 9.54 -14.15
CA PHE A 171 9.48 10.17 -15.11
C PHE A 171 9.50 9.45 -16.47
N GLU A 172 9.56 8.11 -16.48
CA GLU A 172 9.46 7.34 -17.72
C GLU A 172 8.10 7.50 -18.41
N SER A 173 7.01 7.63 -17.64
CA SER A 173 5.67 7.91 -18.19
C SER A 173 5.61 9.28 -18.87
N GLU A 174 6.20 10.31 -18.27
CA GLU A 174 6.31 11.64 -18.90
C GLU A 174 7.12 11.60 -20.20
N ASN A 175 8.24 10.86 -20.22
CA ASN A 175 9.03 10.66 -21.43
C ASN A 175 8.26 9.94 -22.55
N MET A 176 7.24 9.14 -22.18
CA MET A 176 6.31 8.50 -23.12
C MET A 176 5.11 9.39 -23.49
N GLY A 177 5.02 10.62 -22.96
CA GLY A 177 3.99 11.60 -23.29
C GLY A 177 2.80 11.66 -22.32
N VAL A 178 2.86 10.98 -21.17
CA VAL A 178 1.84 11.15 -20.12
C VAL A 178 1.92 12.55 -19.54
N THR A 179 0.78 13.23 -19.42
CA THR A 179 0.70 14.52 -18.74
C THR A 179 0.37 14.30 -17.27
N PHE A 180 1.15 14.90 -16.35
CA PHE A 180 0.79 14.96 -14.94
C PHE A 180 0.37 16.39 -14.55
N ALA A 181 -0.72 16.51 -13.80
CA ALA A 181 -1.18 17.79 -13.26
C ALA A 181 -1.46 17.68 -11.76
N SER A 182 -1.10 18.72 -11.00
CA SER A 182 -1.22 18.73 -9.55
C SER A 182 -1.74 20.04 -8.98
N GLY A 183 -1.98 20.07 -7.66
CA GLY A 183 -2.49 21.25 -6.96
C GLY A 183 -3.99 21.44 -7.20
N LEU A 184 -4.50 22.67 -7.19
CA LEU A 184 -5.94 22.92 -7.29
C LEU A 184 -6.59 22.29 -8.53
N GLY A 185 -5.91 22.32 -9.69
CA GLY A 185 -6.38 21.69 -10.92
C GLY A 185 -6.26 20.16 -10.96
N GLY A 186 -5.49 19.56 -10.04
CA GLY A 186 -5.33 18.11 -9.92
C GLY A 186 -6.08 17.46 -8.75
N THR A 187 -6.53 18.27 -7.79
CA THR A 187 -7.31 17.80 -6.62
C THR A 187 -8.76 17.55 -7.01
N MET A 188 -9.13 16.29 -7.23
CA MET A 188 -10.53 15.89 -7.42
C MET A 188 -11.39 16.29 -6.20
N THR A 189 -12.58 16.81 -6.45
CA THR A 189 -13.59 17.13 -5.42
C THR A 189 -14.92 16.39 -5.62
N GLY A 190 -15.09 15.69 -6.75
CA GLY A 190 -16.23 14.81 -7.00
C GLY A 190 -16.50 14.59 -8.50
N LEU A 191 -17.56 13.82 -8.79
CA LEU A 191 -18.00 13.57 -10.17
C LEU A 191 -18.90 14.71 -10.67
N GLU A 192 -18.69 15.14 -11.90
CA GLU A 192 -19.66 15.99 -12.62
C GLU A 192 -20.73 15.11 -13.28
N LEU A 193 -22.00 15.40 -12.98
CA LEU A 193 -23.15 14.63 -13.44
C LEU A 193 -24.09 15.51 -14.28
N ASP A 194 -24.64 14.97 -15.36
CA ASP A 194 -25.70 15.63 -16.10
C ASP A 194 -27.07 15.51 -15.41
N ALA A 195 -28.10 16.13 -16.00
CA ALA A 195 -29.47 16.09 -15.49
C ALA A 195 -30.08 14.66 -15.43
N SER A 196 -29.46 13.68 -16.11
CA SER A 196 -29.87 12.27 -16.07
C SER A 196 -29.13 11.46 -15.00
N GLY A 197 -28.17 12.06 -14.30
CA GLY A 197 -27.28 11.39 -13.35
C GLY A 197 -26.11 10.67 -14.03
N SER A 198 -25.88 10.86 -15.33
CA SER A 198 -24.75 10.27 -16.04
C SER A 198 -23.49 11.11 -15.81
N MET A 199 -22.35 10.45 -15.61
CA MET A 199 -21.07 11.13 -15.42
C MET A 199 -20.62 11.80 -16.72
N THR A 200 -20.23 13.06 -16.63
CA THR A 200 -19.73 13.85 -17.75
C THR A 200 -18.29 14.31 -17.58
N GLY A 201 -17.76 14.32 -16.35
CA GLY A 201 -16.39 14.72 -16.05
C GLY A 201 -16.04 14.60 -14.57
N ILE A 202 -14.87 15.12 -14.20
CA ILE A 202 -14.35 15.18 -12.83
C ILE A 202 -14.23 16.63 -12.42
N ARG A 203 -14.87 17.02 -11.30
CA ARG A 203 -14.67 18.34 -10.69
C ARG A 203 -13.34 18.36 -9.93
N VAL A 204 -12.63 19.47 -10.06
CA VAL A 204 -11.38 19.72 -9.35
C VAL A 204 -11.44 20.99 -8.50
N ALA A 205 -10.53 21.14 -7.53
CA ALA A 205 -10.54 22.23 -6.56
C ALA A 205 -10.28 23.62 -7.16
N SER A 206 -9.79 23.72 -8.40
CA SER A 206 -9.72 24.98 -9.16
C SER A 206 -11.10 25.52 -9.57
N GLY A 207 -12.15 24.68 -9.52
CA GLY A 207 -13.48 24.96 -10.03
C GLY A 207 -13.71 24.50 -11.47
N GLU A 208 -12.69 23.95 -12.14
CA GLU A 208 -12.82 23.38 -13.48
C GLU A 208 -13.45 21.97 -13.46
N VAL A 209 -13.95 21.55 -14.62
CA VAL A 209 -14.39 20.18 -14.89
C VAL A 209 -13.46 19.58 -15.95
N LEU A 210 -12.81 18.48 -15.61
CA LEU A 210 -11.95 17.73 -16.52
C LEU A 210 -12.76 16.65 -17.24
N HIS A 211 -12.59 16.59 -18.56
CA HIS A 211 -13.30 15.65 -19.43
C HIS A 211 -12.33 14.69 -20.10
N ALA A 212 -12.74 13.42 -20.20
CA ALA A 212 -12.06 12.34 -20.89
C ALA A 212 -13.06 11.31 -21.42
N ASP A 213 -12.61 10.43 -22.32
CA ASP A 213 -13.37 9.29 -22.82
C ASP A 213 -13.45 8.18 -21.76
N HIS A 214 -12.38 8.03 -20.98
CA HIS A 214 -12.27 7.03 -19.92
C HIS A 214 -11.65 7.61 -18.65
N TYR A 215 -12.13 7.14 -17.50
CA TYR A 215 -11.68 7.60 -16.18
C TYR A 215 -11.21 6.41 -15.36
N ILE A 216 -10.10 6.58 -14.63
CA ILE A 216 -9.57 5.57 -13.72
C ILE A 216 -9.39 6.20 -12.34
N LEU A 217 -10.16 5.76 -11.34
CA LEU A 217 -10.03 6.22 -9.96
C LEU A 217 -9.01 5.36 -9.22
N SER A 218 -7.82 5.91 -8.98
CA SER A 218 -6.71 5.28 -8.26
C SER A 218 -6.26 6.06 -7.02
N THR A 219 -7.24 6.57 -6.27
CA THR A 219 -7.05 7.51 -5.15
C THR A 219 -6.77 6.84 -3.80
N GLY A 220 -6.51 5.52 -3.78
CA GLY A 220 -6.15 4.78 -2.57
C GLY A 220 -7.09 5.07 -1.38
N ALA A 221 -6.52 5.47 -0.25
CA ALA A 221 -7.28 5.79 0.96
C ALA A 221 -8.30 6.92 0.83
N ALA A 222 -8.14 7.83 -0.12
CA ALA A 222 -9.10 8.92 -0.35
C ALA A 222 -10.35 8.45 -1.13
N SER A 223 -10.37 7.22 -1.66
CA SER A 223 -11.49 6.76 -2.51
C SER A 223 -12.85 6.87 -1.83
N PRO A 224 -13.04 6.43 -0.56
CA PRO A 224 -14.31 6.63 0.15
C PRO A 224 -14.61 8.10 0.52
N GLN A 225 -13.61 8.97 0.61
CA GLN A 225 -13.84 10.41 0.83
C GLN A 225 -14.38 11.07 -0.45
N LEU A 226 -13.85 10.69 -1.60
CA LEU A 226 -14.19 11.27 -2.89
C LEU A 226 -15.50 10.70 -3.46
N LEU A 227 -15.73 9.40 -3.25
CA LEU A 227 -16.96 8.68 -3.60
C LEU A 227 -17.47 7.95 -2.34
N PRO A 228 -18.29 8.62 -1.51
CA PRO A 228 -18.79 8.10 -0.23
C PRO A 228 -19.48 6.73 -0.31
N GLU A 229 -20.13 6.41 -1.41
CA GLU A 229 -20.75 5.11 -1.65
C GLU A 229 -19.76 3.94 -1.60
N LEU A 230 -18.47 4.20 -1.90
CA LEU A 230 -17.43 3.19 -1.79
C LEU A 230 -17.18 2.77 -0.33
N SER A 231 -17.65 3.52 0.67
CA SER A 231 -17.51 3.13 2.08
C SER A 231 -18.28 1.87 2.44
N GLN A 232 -19.23 1.44 1.60
CA GLN A 232 -19.92 0.15 1.75
C GLN A 232 -19.01 -1.04 1.37
N GLN A 233 -17.91 -0.76 0.68
CA GLN A 233 -17.01 -1.75 0.08
C GLN A 233 -15.56 -1.59 0.56
N LEU A 234 -15.21 -0.44 1.13
CA LEU A 234 -13.85 -0.06 1.44
C LEU A 234 -13.77 0.66 2.78
N TRP A 235 -12.71 0.40 3.54
CA TRP A 235 -12.47 1.05 4.82
C TRP A 235 -11.05 1.61 4.90
N SER A 236 -10.94 2.93 4.93
CA SER A 236 -9.64 3.61 5.01
C SER A 236 -9.05 3.54 6.41
N LYS A 237 -7.80 3.11 6.50
CA LYS A 237 -7.04 2.99 7.76
C LYS A 237 -5.64 3.53 7.57
N CYS A 238 -4.96 3.84 8.66
CA CYS A 238 -3.55 4.13 8.65
C CYS A 238 -2.72 3.25 9.57
N TRP A 239 -1.45 3.08 9.20
CA TRP A 239 -0.41 2.44 9.99
C TRP A 239 0.66 3.45 10.34
N THR A 240 1.47 3.08 11.31
CA THR A 240 2.46 3.94 11.95
C THR A 240 3.86 3.50 11.57
N LEU A 241 4.74 4.48 11.40
CA LEU A 241 6.15 4.26 11.12
C LEU A 241 6.97 5.33 11.83
N GLY A 242 8.25 5.03 12.05
CA GLY A 242 9.25 6.00 12.46
C GLY A 242 10.65 5.51 12.12
N HIS A 243 11.64 6.37 12.35
CA HIS A 243 13.01 6.11 11.93
C HIS A 243 14.02 6.32 13.05
N ILE A 244 15.15 5.62 12.97
CA ILE A 244 16.35 5.94 13.74
C ILE A 244 17.52 6.19 12.80
N GLN A 245 18.40 7.12 13.19
CA GLN A 245 19.60 7.45 12.44
C GLN A 245 20.80 6.63 12.93
N LEU A 246 21.51 6.01 11.99
CA LEU A 246 22.78 5.32 12.25
C LEU A 246 23.99 6.15 11.82
N THR A 247 25.14 5.88 12.41
CA THR A 247 26.45 6.31 11.88
C THR A 247 26.84 5.49 10.66
N ASP A 248 27.93 5.89 9.97
CA ASP A 248 28.45 5.14 8.83
C ASP A 248 28.92 3.73 9.21
N GLU A 249 29.57 3.60 10.37
CA GLU A 249 30.05 2.32 10.87
C GLU A 249 28.87 1.39 11.20
N GLU A 250 27.88 1.89 11.93
CA GLU A 250 26.69 1.13 12.27
C GLU A 250 25.90 0.75 11.01
N ALA A 251 25.72 1.68 10.06
CA ALA A 251 25.04 1.39 8.81
C ALA A 251 25.76 0.30 7.99
N SER A 252 27.10 0.32 7.99
CA SER A 252 27.90 -0.74 7.35
C SER A 252 27.75 -2.10 8.04
N GLU A 253 27.61 -2.15 9.37
CA GLU A 253 27.37 -3.40 10.11
C GLU A 253 25.98 -4.00 9.85
N TRP A 254 25.00 -3.15 9.56
CA TRP A 254 23.61 -3.54 9.33
C TRP A 254 23.24 -3.66 7.84
N LYS A 255 24.17 -3.34 6.93
CA LYS A 255 23.96 -3.51 5.50
C LYS A 255 23.77 -4.98 5.12
N GLY A 256 22.77 -5.27 4.30
CA GLY A 256 22.43 -6.58 3.78
C GLY A 256 21.65 -7.46 4.75
N VAL A 257 21.22 -6.95 5.92
CA VAL A 257 20.31 -7.72 6.78
C VAL A 257 18.98 -7.95 6.04
N PRO A 258 18.36 -9.13 6.18
CA PRO A 258 17.02 -9.35 5.66
C PRO A 258 16.03 -8.41 6.34
N VAL A 259 14.86 -8.22 5.74
CA VAL A 259 13.73 -7.62 6.45
C VAL A 259 13.45 -8.46 7.70
N ILE A 260 13.52 -7.84 8.87
CA ILE A 260 13.25 -8.50 10.16
C ILE A 260 11.81 -8.17 10.52
N ASP A 261 10.99 -9.21 10.62
CA ASP A 261 9.57 -9.11 10.91
C ASP A 261 9.23 -10.06 12.06
N ASN A 262 8.60 -9.54 13.11
CA ASN A 262 8.07 -10.32 14.20
C ASN A 262 6.60 -9.96 14.38
N TYR A 263 5.74 -10.98 14.31
CA TYR A 263 4.30 -10.81 14.28
C TYR A 263 3.74 -10.05 15.48
N GLU A 264 4.30 -10.25 16.68
CA GLU A 264 3.84 -9.62 17.91
C GLU A 264 4.52 -8.27 18.20
N LEU A 265 5.57 -7.89 17.46
CA LEU A 265 6.32 -6.65 17.70
C LEU A 265 6.18 -5.63 16.56
N GLY A 266 6.44 -6.04 15.31
CA GLY A 266 6.61 -5.12 14.19
C GLY A 266 7.66 -5.58 13.20
N PHE A 267 8.14 -4.67 12.35
CA PHE A 267 9.19 -4.97 11.38
C PHE A 267 10.12 -3.79 11.11
N MET A 268 11.30 -4.10 10.60
CA MET A 268 12.31 -3.14 10.16
C MET A 268 12.97 -3.53 8.85
N PHE A 269 13.72 -2.59 8.28
CA PHE A 269 14.54 -2.75 7.09
C PHE A 269 16.00 -2.50 7.42
N GLU A 270 16.92 -2.98 6.58
CA GLU A 270 18.30 -2.50 6.63
C GLU A 270 18.35 -0.96 6.50
N PRO A 271 19.42 -0.29 6.97
CA PRO A 271 19.58 1.15 6.79
C PRO A 271 19.54 1.52 5.32
N ASP A 272 18.75 2.54 5.00
CA ASP A 272 18.72 3.10 3.65
C ASP A 272 20.15 3.59 3.25
N PRO A 273 20.65 3.26 2.04
CA PRO A 273 22.03 3.52 1.67
C PRO A 273 22.39 5.00 1.58
N ASP A 274 21.42 5.89 1.36
CA ASP A 274 21.67 7.33 1.20
C ASP A 274 21.51 8.09 2.53
N THR A 275 20.42 7.79 3.25
CA THR A 275 20.04 8.50 4.48
C THR A 275 20.55 7.83 5.75
N LYS A 276 20.90 6.53 5.69
CA LYS A 276 21.31 5.70 6.83
C LYS A 276 20.23 5.62 7.92
N LEU A 277 18.97 5.81 7.53
CA LEU A 277 17.81 5.64 8.39
C LEU A 277 17.38 4.17 8.36
N ILE A 278 17.20 3.57 9.53
CA ILE A 278 16.38 2.36 9.66
C ILE A 278 14.95 2.83 9.89
N LYS A 279 14.02 2.33 9.06
CA LYS A 279 12.58 2.48 9.30
C LYS A 279 12.06 1.31 10.13
N ILE A 280 11.23 1.62 11.12
CA ILE A 280 10.53 0.67 11.97
C ILE A 280 9.03 0.94 11.88
N CYS A 281 8.26 -0.14 11.82
CA CYS A 281 6.80 -0.13 11.92
C CYS A 281 6.39 -1.09 13.04
N ASP A 282 5.45 -0.67 13.89
CA ASP A 282 4.78 -1.58 14.83
C ASP A 282 3.71 -2.40 14.09
N ASN A 283 3.32 -3.54 14.69
CA ASN A 283 2.20 -4.32 14.17
C ASN A 283 0.91 -4.01 14.95
N ASN A 284 -0.07 -3.42 14.27
CA ASN A 284 -1.36 -3.05 14.85
C ASN A 284 -2.48 -3.21 13.79
N PRO A 285 -3.78 -3.27 14.18
CA PRO A 285 -4.89 -3.49 13.25
C PRO A 285 -5.16 -2.31 12.29
N GLY A 286 -4.44 -1.20 12.48
CA GLY A 286 -4.64 0.10 11.85
C GLY A 286 -5.48 1.02 12.73
N TYR A 287 -5.35 2.32 12.48
CA TYR A 287 -6.21 3.37 13.04
C TYR A 287 -7.16 3.92 11.98
N GLN A 288 -8.28 4.49 12.42
CA GLN A 288 -9.25 5.17 11.56
C GLN A 288 -9.45 6.62 11.96
N TYR A 289 -10.11 7.40 11.11
CA TYR A 289 -10.54 8.76 11.42
C TYR A 289 -11.98 8.96 10.93
N GLN A 290 -12.93 8.48 11.72
CA GLN A 290 -14.33 8.32 11.33
C GLN A 290 -15.08 9.67 11.37
N ARG A 291 -15.02 10.38 10.24
CA ARG A 291 -15.62 11.71 10.05
C ARG A 291 -16.62 11.77 8.90
N GLY A 292 -16.62 10.76 8.04
CA GLY A 292 -17.53 10.66 6.91
C GLY A 292 -18.87 10.04 7.32
N THR A 293 -19.93 10.46 6.64
CA THR A 293 -21.26 9.87 6.73
C THR A 293 -21.81 9.74 5.32
N PHE A 294 -22.25 8.54 4.95
CA PHE A 294 -22.92 8.24 3.71
C PHE A 294 -24.33 7.71 4.01
N VAL A 295 -25.32 8.13 3.25
CA VAL A 295 -26.70 7.66 3.34
C VAL A 295 -27.05 7.05 1.99
N ASP A 296 -27.39 5.76 1.97
CA ASP A 296 -27.77 5.07 0.73
C ASP A 296 -29.22 5.38 0.31
N GLU A 297 -29.63 4.84 -0.84
CA GLU A 297 -30.97 5.05 -1.40
C GLU A 297 -32.10 4.51 -0.50
N ASP A 298 -31.80 3.52 0.34
CA ASP A 298 -32.74 2.93 1.31
C ASP A 298 -32.77 3.73 2.63
N GLY A 299 -31.95 4.79 2.76
CA GLY A 299 -31.84 5.61 3.96
C GLY A 299 -30.91 5.04 5.03
N ASN A 300 -30.17 3.97 4.75
CA ASN A 300 -29.20 3.42 5.70
C ASN A 300 -27.98 4.33 5.78
N THR A 301 -27.58 4.62 7.01
CA THR A 301 -26.43 5.49 7.27
C THR A 301 -25.18 4.66 7.57
N THR A 302 -24.11 4.88 6.79
CA THR A 302 -22.78 4.35 7.04
C THR A 302 -21.84 5.49 7.46
N ASN A 303 -21.28 5.42 8.65
CA ASN A 303 -20.17 6.30 9.02
C ASN A 303 -18.86 5.68 8.54
N TYR A 304 -17.93 6.48 8.03
CA TYR A 304 -16.70 5.98 7.44
C TYR A 304 -15.49 6.85 7.75
N SER A 305 -14.32 6.23 7.56
CA SER A 305 -13.01 6.81 7.82
C SER A 305 -12.57 7.70 6.65
N ILE A 306 -12.17 8.93 6.96
CA ILE A 306 -11.59 9.88 6.00
C ILE A 306 -10.11 10.04 6.35
N PRO A 307 -9.16 9.90 5.40
CA PRO A 307 -7.75 10.07 5.71
C PRO A 307 -7.41 11.42 6.33
N ARG A 308 -6.58 11.39 7.38
CA ARG A 308 -5.92 12.55 7.98
C ARG A 308 -4.44 12.50 7.64
N TYR A 309 -4.07 13.11 6.52
CA TYR A 309 -2.74 12.98 5.95
C TYR A 309 -1.68 13.76 6.74
N SER A 310 -0.48 13.19 6.87
CA SER A 310 0.66 13.87 7.49
C SER A 310 1.19 15.03 6.65
N SER A 311 0.89 15.09 5.35
CA SER A 311 1.21 16.25 4.51
C SER A 311 0.42 17.50 4.92
N ASP A 312 -0.83 17.32 5.35
CA ASP A 312 -1.72 18.37 5.84
C ASP A 312 -1.50 18.67 7.34
N HIS A 313 -1.10 17.65 8.11
CA HIS A 313 -0.93 17.74 9.56
C HIS A 313 0.43 17.17 10.04
N PRO A 314 1.57 17.75 9.62
CA PRO A 314 2.89 17.20 9.91
C PRO A 314 3.24 17.15 11.41
N GLN A 315 2.62 18.02 12.21
CA GLN A 315 2.81 18.07 13.67
C GLN A 315 2.14 16.93 14.44
N ASP A 316 1.22 16.19 13.82
CA ASP A 316 0.42 15.20 14.55
C ASP A 316 1.25 13.99 15.00
N GLY A 317 2.27 13.61 14.21
CA GLY A 317 3.11 12.44 14.50
C GLY A 317 2.33 11.13 14.45
N ILE A 318 2.45 10.33 15.52
CA ILE A 318 1.76 9.03 15.71
C ILE A 318 1.11 8.95 17.10
N PRO A 319 0.10 8.08 17.30
CA PRO A 319 -0.42 7.78 18.63
C PRO A 319 0.67 7.36 19.61
N HIS A 320 0.57 7.81 20.87
CA HIS A 320 1.57 7.49 21.90
C HIS A 320 1.76 5.98 22.09
N GLU A 321 0.67 5.20 22.02
CA GLU A 321 0.74 3.73 22.10
C GLU A 321 1.52 3.09 20.95
N ALA A 322 1.47 3.66 19.74
CA ALA A 322 2.26 3.21 18.60
C ALA A 322 3.74 3.57 18.78
N GLU A 323 4.05 4.75 19.32
CA GLU A 323 5.43 5.09 19.70
C GLU A 323 5.98 4.10 20.73
N VAL A 324 5.21 3.76 21.77
CA VAL A 324 5.58 2.75 22.78
C VAL A 324 5.83 1.39 22.13
N ALA A 325 4.99 0.98 21.17
CA ALA A 325 5.16 -0.28 20.44
C ALA A 325 6.44 -0.29 19.58
N ILE A 326 6.73 0.79 18.84
CA ILE A 326 7.97 0.94 18.08
C ILE A 326 9.19 0.92 19.00
N ARG A 327 9.14 1.61 20.15
CA ARG A 327 10.22 1.58 21.14
C ARG A 327 10.41 0.18 21.73
N ASN A 328 9.32 -0.55 21.99
CA ASN A 328 9.40 -1.94 22.41
C ASN A 328 10.08 -2.81 21.34
N PHE A 329 9.74 -2.64 20.05
CA PHE A 329 10.45 -3.31 18.95
C PHE A 329 11.95 -3.02 18.99
N ILE A 330 12.36 -1.75 19.09
CA ILE A 330 13.78 -1.36 19.15
C ILE A 330 14.46 -2.00 20.36
N ASN A 331 13.87 -1.90 21.56
CA ASN A 331 14.41 -2.46 22.79
C ASN A 331 14.57 -3.98 22.73
N THR A 332 13.68 -4.68 22.02
CA THR A 332 13.73 -6.14 21.90
C THR A 332 14.68 -6.59 20.78
N VAL A 333 14.61 -5.99 19.59
CA VAL A 333 15.29 -6.46 18.38
C VAL A 333 16.70 -5.89 18.27
N MET A 334 16.89 -4.63 18.69
CA MET A 334 18.13 -3.87 18.53
C MET A 334 18.46 -3.06 19.81
N PRO A 335 18.62 -3.69 20.99
CA PRO A 335 18.75 -2.99 22.27
C PRO A 335 19.92 -2.00 22.36
N GLN A 336 20.92 -2.11 21.48
CA GLN A 336 22.00 -1.12 21.38
C GLN A 336 21.53 0.26 20.88
N PHE A 337 20.32 0.35 20.30
CA PHE A 337 19.77 1.59 19.75
C PHE A 337 18.58 2.14 20.58
N SER A 338 18.31 1.58 21.75
CA SER A 338 17.17 1.93 22.61
C SER A 338 17.07 3.43 22.96
N ASP A 339 18.22 4.10 23.12
CA ASP A 339 18.28 5.52 23.48
C ASP A 339 18.20 6.48 22.28
N ARG A 340 18.11 5.94 21.05
CA ARG A 340 18.05 6.79 19.85
C ARG A 340 16.71 7.55 19.78
N PRO A 341 16.73 8.82 19.35
CA PRO A 341 15.50 9.55 19.10
C PRO A 341 14.75 8.92 17.92
N LEU A 342 13.42 8.87 18.03
CA LEU A 342 12.55 8.48 16.92
C LEU A 342 12.34 9.71 16.02
N LEU A 343 12.67 9.56 14.74
CA LEU A 343 12.63 10.62 13.72
C LEU A 343 11.51 10.34 12.73
N ASP A 344 10.94 11.42 12.15
CA ASP A 344 9.91 11.39 11.11
C ASP A 344 8.82 10.33 11.39
N ALA A 345 8.33 10.30 12.63
CA ALA A 345 7.27 9.40 13.02
C ALA A 345 5.95 9.92 12.47
N ARG A 346 5.26 9.13 11.65
CA ARG A 346 4.04 9.56 10.96
C ARG A 346 3.11 8.39 10.64
N VAL A 347 1.89 8.73 10.25
CA VAL A 347 0.90 7.77 9.76
C VAL A 347 0.96 7.63 8.24
N CYS A 348 0.61 6.45 7.73
CA CYS A 348 0.54 6.11 6.32
C CYS A 348 -0.82 5.44 6.03
N TRP A 349 -1.58 5.99 5.08
CA TRP A 349 -2.97 5.58 4.82
C TRP A 349 -3.11 4.58 3.67
N CYS A 350 -3.94 3.56 3.88
CA CYS A 350 -4.40 2.62 2.85
C CYS A 350 -5.92 2.46 2.94
N THR A 351 -6.52 1.68 2.05
CA THR A 351 -7.94 1.29 2.17
C THR A 351 -8.15 -0.20 2.00
N ASP A 352 -8.82 -0.80 2.98
CA ASP A 352 -9.11 -2.23 3.00
C ASP A 352 -10.40 -2.56 2.28
N SER A 353 -10.42 -3.66 1.54
CA SER A 353 -11.68 -4.35 1.25
C SER A 353 -12.04 -5.36 2.36
N PRO A 354 -13.28 -5.87 2.39
CA PRO A 354 -13.70 -6.89 3.36
C PRO A 354 -12.85 -8.16 3.34
N ASP A 355 -12.34 -8.57 2.19
CA ASP A 355 -11.60 -9.82 1.95
C ASP A 355 -10.09 -9.60 1.71
N ALA A 356 -9.62 -8.36 1.88
CA ALA A 356 -8.29 -7.90 1.52
C ALA A 356 -7.94 -8.03 0.03
N HIS A 357 -8.91 -8.31 -0.84
CA HIS A 357 -8.72 -8.22 -2.28
C HIS A 357 -8.72 -6.78 -2.80
N TRP A 358 -8.09 -6.54 -3.94
CA TRP A 358 -8.15 -5.22 -4.59
C TRP A 358 -9.54 -4.97 -5.17
N LEU A 359 -9.87 -3.71 -5.44
CA LEU A 359 -11.05 -3.33 -6.21
C LEU A 359 -10.58 -2.80 -7.56
N ILE A 360 -10.69 -3.64 -8.59
CA ILE A 360 -10.33 -3.34 -9.98
C ILE A 360 -11.51 -3.73 -10.86
N ASP A 361 -12.49 -2.84 -10.94
CA ASP A 361 -13.76 -3.09 -11.65
C ASP A 361 -14.44 -1.78 -12.05
N ARG A 362 -15.36 -1.84 -13.01
CA ARG A 362 -16.16 -0.67 -13.41
C ARG A 362 -17.14 -0.30 -12.32
N HIS A 363 -17.27 0.99 -12.06
CA HIS A 363 -18.26 1.49 -11.12
C HIS A 363 -19.67 0.97 -11.49
N PRO A 364 -20.52 0.60 -10.51
CA PRO A 364 -21.82 -0.01 -10.77
C PRO A 364 -22.76 0.87 -11.58
N ILE A 365 -22.74 2.19 -11.33
CA ILE A 365 -23.59 3.19 -11.99
C ILE A 365 -22.83 3.85 -13.17
N HIS A 366 -21.71 4.52 -12.90
CA HIS A 366 -20.88 5.21 -13.90
C HIS A 366 -19.91 4.27 -14.63
N LYS A 367 -20.37 3.51 -15.64
CA LYS A 367 -19.55 2.49 -16.33
C LYS A 367 -18.29 3.00 -17.04
N ASP A 368 -18.20 4.31 -17.29
CA ASP A 368 -17.01 4.99 -17.83
C ASP A 368 -15.88 5.12 -16.80
N LEU A 369 -16.19 4.94 -15.51
CA LEU A 369 -15.25 5.00 -14.39
C LEU A 369 -14.77 3.60 -14.02
N LEU A 370 -13.50 3.31 -14.27
CA LEU A 370 -12.81 2.15 -13.73
C LEU A 370 -12.29 2.47 -12.33
N LEU A 371 -12.67 1.69 -11.33
CA LEU A 371 -12.12 1.76 -9.99
C LEU A 371 -10.83 0.95 -9.95
N ALA A 372 -9.78 1.49 -9.33
CA ALA A 372 -8.51 0.82 -9.11
C ALA A 372 -7.98 1.20 -7.71
N THR A 373 -8.53 0.56 -6.68
CA THR A 373 -8.27 0.89 -5.26
C THR A 373 -8.38 -0.36 -4.38
N GLY A 374 -8.62 -0.22 -3.07
CA GLY A 374 -8.74 -1.38 -2.17
C GLY A 374 -7.40 -2.09 -1.94
N ASP A 375 -6.31 -1.34 -1.90
CA ASP A 375 -4.94 -1.85 -1.85
C ASP A 375 -4.68 -2.75 -0.61
N SER A 376 -5.54 -2.64 0.40
CA SER A 376 -5.59 -3.48 1.61
C SER A 376 -4.25 -3.59 2.34
N GLY A 377 -3.44 -2.53 2.25
CA GLY A 377 -2.15 -2.41 2.94
C GLY A 377 -1.07 -3.36 2.43
N HIS A 378 -1.23 -3.98 1.26
CA HIS A 378 -0.24 -4.95 0.77
C HIS A 378 0.13 -4.83 -0.71
N ALA A 379 -0.36 -3.82 -1.42
CA ALA A 379 -0.25 -3.77 -2.87
C ALA A 379 1.03 -3.11 -3.42
N PHE A 380 1.82 -2.39 -2.61
CA PHE A 380 3.03 -1.70 -3.13
C PHE A 380 4.01 -2.64 -3.82
N LYS A 381 4.23 -3.85 -3.27
CA LYS A 381 5.11 -4.85 -3.90
C LYS A 381 4.67 -5.25 -5.31
N MET A 382 3.41 -5.00 -5.66
CA MET A 382 2.86 -5.30 -6.99
C MET A 382 3.01 -4.12 -7.95
N PHE A 383 3.67 -3.03 -7.56
CA PHE A 383 3.86 -1.83 -8.37
C PHE A 383 4.32 -2.13 -9.81
N PRO A 384 5.26 -3.06 -10.07
CA PRO A 384 5.69 -3.32 -11.44
C PRO A 384 4.65 -4.01 -12.32
N ILE A 385 3.64 -4.65 -11.70
CA ILE A 385 2.69 -5.50 -12.41
C ILE A 385 1.25 -4.98 -12.33
N ILE A 386 0.91 -4.15 -11.35
CA ILE A 386 -0.48 -3.77 -11.08
C ILE A 386 -1.09 -2.95 -12.21
N GLY A 387 -0.32 -2.04 -12.81
CA GLY A 387 -0.77 -1.23 -13.94
C GLY A 387 -1.10 -2.05 -15.18
N LYS A 388 -0.42 -3.19 -15.39
CA LYS A 388 -0.77 -4.15 -16.45
C LYS A 388 -2.17 -4.71 -16.23
N TYR A 389 -2.50 -5.08 -15.00
CA TYR A 389 -3.82 -5.59 -14.64
C TYR A 389 -4.91 -4.52 -14.77
N ILE A 390 -4.64 -3.29 -14.35
CA ILE A 390 -5.60 -2.17 -14.47
C ILE A 390 -5.82 -1.82 -15.96
N ALA A 391 -4.76 -1.80 -16.77
CA ALA A 391 -4.86 -1.58 -18.21
C ALA A 391 -5.62 -2.73 -18.91
N ASP A 392 -5.42 -3.99 -18.48
CA ASP A 392 -6.21 -5.12 -18.96
C ASP A 392 -7.70 -4.96 -18.61
N ALA A 393 -8.03 -4.44 -17.43
CA ALA A 393 -9.41 -4.19 -17.02
C ALA A 393 -10.06 -3.08 -17.85
N LEU A 394 -9.32 -1.99 -18.13
CA LEU A 394 -9.77 -0.93 -19.02
C LEU A 394 -10.10 -1.48 -20.43
N GLU A 395 -9.23 -2.34 -20.94
CA GLU A 395 -9.36 -3.02 -22.23
C GLU A 395 -10.41 -4.16 -22.25
N GLY A 396 -11.08 -4.43 -21.12
CA GLY A 396 -12.12 -5.45 -21.03
C GLY A 396 -11.59 -6.89 -21.06
N ARG A 397 -10.36 -7.13 -20.61
CA ARG A 397 -9.75 -8.46 -20.55
C ARG A 397 -9.93 -9.10 -19.17
N GLU A 398 -10.13 -10.42 -19.15
CA GLU A 398 -10.34 -11.18 -17.91
C GLU A 398 -9.16 -11.10 -16.93
N THR A 399 -7.94 -10.90 -17.43
CA THR A 399 -6.75 -10.77 -16.57
C THR A 399 -6.87 -9.61 -15.59
N GLY A 400 -7.44 -8.48 -16.03
CA GLY A 400 -7.69 -7.31 -15.19
C GLY A 400 -9.00 -7.36 -14.41
N LEU A 401 -10.02 -8.04 -14.94
CA LEU A 401 -11.33 -8.22 -14.31
C LEU A 401 -11.42 -9.55 -13.57
N ARG A 402 -10.45 -9.80 -12.69
CA ARG A 402 -10.48 -11.00 -11.85
C ARG A 402 -11.75 -11.00 -11.01
N LYS A 403 -12.40 -12.17 -10.90
CA LYS A 403 -13.59 -12.36 -10.08
C LYS A 403 -13.38 -11.96 -8.61
N GLU A 404 -12.14 -12.03 -8.12
CA GLU A 404 -11.76 -11.63 -6.76
C GLU A 404 -11.73 -10.11 -6.57
N TRP A 405 -11.66 -9.32 -7.66
CA TRP A 405 -11.48 -7.87 -7.63
C TRP A 405 -12.73 -7.05 -7.98
N VAL A 406 -13.88 -7.71 -8.03
CA VAL A 406 -15.17 -7.12 -8.44
C VAL A 406 -15.73 -6.14 -7.42
N TYR A 407 -16.56 -5.22 -7.90
CA TYR A 407 -17.40 -4.39 -7.03
C TYR A 407 -18.58 -5.20 -6.49
N GLY A 408 -18.81 -5.16 -5.17
CA GLY A 408 -19.97 -5.82 -4.56
C GLY A 408 -19.80 -7.32 -4.36
N GLY A 409 -20.71 -7.91 -3.57
CA GLY A 409 -20.79 -9.37 -3.38
C GLY A 409 -19.60 -10.00 -2.64
N ARG A 410 -18.75 -9.20 -1.99
CA ARG A 410 -17.57 -9.65 -1.25
C ARG A 410 -17.90 -10.03 0.18
N VAL A 411 -17.31 -11.12 0.65
CA VAL A 411 -17.51 -11.64 2.00
C VAL A 411 -16.30 -11.28 2.86
N ALA A 412 -16.54 -10.67 4.02
CA ALA A 412 -15.46 -10.29 4.91
C ALA A 412 -14.63 -11.51 5.34
N LYS A 413 -13.31 -11.40 5.25
CA LYS A 413 -12.36 -12.41 5.73
C LYS A 413 -11.48 -11.81 6.84
N PRO A 414 -11.26 -12.52 7.95
CA PRO A 414 -10.27 -12.12 8.93
C PRO A 414 -8.87 -12.05 8.28
N THR A 415 -8.17 -10.93 8.43
CA THR A 415 -6.81 -10.81 7.92
C THR A 415 -5.84 -11.50 8.88
N SER A 416 -5.15 -12.55 8.41
CA SER A 416 -4.24 -13.38 9.21
C SER A 416 -2.98 -12.68 9.74
N HIS A 417 -2.72 -11.43 9.33
CA HIS A 417 -1.52 -10.67 9.68
C HIS A 417 -1.77 -9.53 10.68
N ARG A 418 -3.05 -9.25 10.94
CA ARG A 418 -3.43 -8.12 11.80
C ARG A 418 -3.96 -8.72 13.09
N PRO A 419 -3.40 -8.36 14.26
CA PRO A 419 -3.88 -8.85 15.53
C PRO A 419 -5.39 -8.62 15.67
N ASP A 420 -6.13 -9.58 16.22
CA ASP A 420 -7.55 -9.42 16.52
C ASP A 420 -7.74 -8.36 17.61
N THR A 421 -7.95 -7.13 17.18
CA THR A 421 -8.11 -5.97 18.05
C THR A 421 -9.08 -4.99 17.41
N GLU A 422 -9.72 -4.18 18.26
CA GLU A 422 -10.59 -3.10 17.83
C GLU A 422 -9.80 -2.03 17.06
N ILE A 423 -10.30 -1.60 15.91
CA ILE A 423 -9.73 -0.48 15.14
C ILE A 423 -10.07 0.80 15.90
N LYS A 424 -9.06 1.45 16.48
CA LYS A 424 -9.23 2.68 17.26
C LYS A 424 -9.27 3.91 16.36
N ASP A 425 -9.98 4.94 16.80
CA ASP A 425 -10.04 6.23 16.10
C ASP A 425 -8.92 7.17 16.56
N LEU A 426 -8.24 7.81 15.61
CA LEU A 426 -7.16 8.78 15.88
C LEU A 426 -7.63 9.94 16.78
N ARG A 427 -8.91 10.33 16.71
CA ARG A 427 -9.48 11.37 17.59
C ARG A 427 -9.34 11.00 19.05
N ASP A 428 -9.57 9.73 19.37
CA ASP A 428 -9.60 9.25 20.74
C ASP A 428 -8.19 9.01 21.27
N VAL A 429 -7.31 8.41 20.45
CA VAL A 429 -5.95 8.03 20.89
C VAL A 429 -4.92 9.16 20.78
N MET A 430 -5.19 10.20 20.00
CA MET A 430 -4.30 11.37 19.86
C MET A 430 -4.90 12.66 20.44
N GLY A 431 -6.15 12.64 20.92
CA GLY A 431 -6.82 13.83 21.42
C GLY A 431 -7.04 14.91 20.34
N ILE A 432 -7.11 14.52 19.06
CA ILE A 432 -7.34 15.44 17.95
C ILE A 432 -8.74 16.04 18.09
N LYS A 433 -8.81 17.35 18.40
CA LYS A 433 -10.08 18.07 18.48
C LYS A 433 -10.79 18.03 17.14
N ALA A 434 -12.11 17.94 17.18
CA ALA A 434 -12.93 18.08 15.98
C ALA A 434 -12.68 19.45 15.35
N GLU A 435 -12.01 19.47 14.20
CA GLU A 435 -11.92 20.69 13.38
C GLU A 435 -13.33 21.06 12.90
N THR A 436 -13.69 22.33 13.04
CA THR A 436 -14.92 22.89 12.47
C THR A 436 -14.84 22.71 10.96
N LYS A 437 -15.89 22.16 10.32
CA LYS A 437 -15.94 22.02 8.85
C LYS A 437 -15.57 23.36 8.20
N LEU A 438 -14.51 23.38 7.40
CA LEU A 438 -14.18 24.50 6.51
C LEU A 438 -15.17 24.55 5.35
#